data_AF-A0A7C3BG11-F1
#
_entry.id   AF-A0A7C3BG11-F1
#
_cell.length_a   1.000
_cell.length_b   1.000
_cell.length_c   1.000
_cell.angle_alpha   90.00
_cell.angle_beta   90.00
_cell.angle_gamma   90.00
#
_symmetry.space_group_name_H-M   'P 1'
#
loop_
_entity.id
_entity.type
_entity.pdbx_description
1 polymer ?
#
loop_
_entity_poly.entity_id
_entity_poly.type
_entity_poly.pdbx_seq_one_letter_code
_entity_poly.pdbx_strand_id
1 'polypeptide(L)'
;MDFDSILQSDTLEGYLVDHVGISGFGGEVFCAFEPLDAVQGVDGKVYLWVLCQEYYLEQEALNRGSGVSLPVALCIQEIDGRYEITDSILPRDGTYFGSDVQDAFPECTWAQIMPRSVEEIHQYNHRANKLESETEMKARSYYGY
;
A
#
# COMPACT_ATOMS: atom_id res chain seq x y z
N MET A 1 12.83 17.70 -9.16
CA MET A 1 11.47 17.22 -8.84
C MET A 1 11.65 16.46 -7.55
N ASP A 2 11.07 16.93 -6.45
CA ASP A 2 11.30 16.38 -5.11
C ASP A 2 10.05 15.64 -4.62
N PHE A 3 9.82 14.46 -5.22
CA PHE A 3 8.75 13.54 -4.82
C PHE A 3 8.92 13.03 -3.38
N ASP A 4 10.13 13.16 -2.80
CA ASP A 4 10.42 12.75 -1.43
C ASP A 4 9.59 13.54 -0.40
N SER A 5 9.07 14.71 -0.78
CA SER A 5 8.16 15.50 0.06
C SER A 5 6.75 14.91 0.24
N ILE A 6 6.21 14.16 -0.74
CA ILE A 6 4.94 13.41 -0.62
C ILE A 6 5.17 12.09 0.10
N LEU A 7 6.34 11.50 -0.11
CA LEU A 7 6.76 10.25 0.53
C LEU A 7 7.22 10.44 1.97
N GLN A 8 6.90 11.58 2.61
CA GLN A 8 6.97 11.63 4.07
C GLN A 8 6.00 10.58 4.62
N SER A 9 6.58 9.48 5.10
CA SER A 9 5.90 8.24 5.47
C SER A 9 4.61 8.49 6.23
N ASP A 10 4.63 9.41 7.19
CA ASP A 10 3.53 9.60 8.12
C ASP A 10 2.28 10.20 7.45
N THR A 11 2.45 11.09 6.46
CA THR A 11 1.31 11.70 5.74
C THR A 11 0.68 10.70 4.77
N LEU A 12 1.52 9.94 4.07
CA LEU A 12 1.06 8.91 3.14
C LEU A 12 0.42 7.74 3.88
N GLU A 13 1.01 7.27 4.98
CA GLU A 13 0.43 6.22 5.81
C GLU A 13 -0.93 6.62 6.38
N GLY A 14 -1.09 7.86 6.85
CA GLY A 14 -2.38 8.39 7.28
C GLY A 14 -3.43 8.32 6.16
N TYR A 15 -3.09 8.81 4.96
CA TYR A 15 -3.98 8.70 3.81
C TYR A 15 -4.38 7.24 3.50
N LEU A 16 -3.41 6.31 3.52
CA LEU A 16 -3.66 4.90 3.24
C LEU A 16 -4.55 4.25 4.31
N VAL A 17 -4.36 4.59 5.59
CA VAL A 17 -5.25 4.14 6.67
C VAL A 17 -6.68 4.60 6.41
N ASP A 18 -6.87 5.86 6.04
CA ASP A 18 -8.19 6.46 5.86
C ASP A 18 -8.93 5.99 4.59
N HIS A 19 -8.20 5.71 3.50
CA HIS A 19 -8.80 5.47 2.17
C HIS A 19 -8.67 4.02 1.69
N VAL A 20 -7.71 3.26 2.23
CA VAL A 20 -7.43 1.86 1.83
C VAL A 20 -7.63 0.90 3.00
N GLY A 21 -7.38 1.36 4.23
CA GLY A 21 -7.52 0.59 5.45
C GLY A 21 -8.93 0.03 5.66
N ILE A 22 -9.00 -1.17 6.23
CA ILE A 22 -10.26 -1.83 6.58
C ILE A 22 -10.14 -2.30 8.03
N SER A 23 -11.19 -2.05 8.82
CA SER A 23 -11.32 -2.52 10.21
C SER A 23 -12.67 -3.20 10.38
N GLY A 24 -12.69 -4.31 11.13
CA GLY A 24 -13.87 -5.14 11.36
C GLY A 24 -13.92 -5.76 12.76
N PHE A 25 -12.86 -5.63 13.54
CA PHE A 25 -12.71 -6.20 14.87
C PHE A 25 -12.58 -5.12 15.97
N GLY A 26 -12.68 -3.84 15.60
CA GLY A 26 -12.56 -2.71 16.53
C GLY A 26 -11.12 -2.45 16.97
N GLY A 27 -10.15 -2.94 16.19
CA GLY A 27 -8.73 -2.64 16.36
C GLY A 27 -8.27 -1.45 15.54
N GLU A 28 -6.96 -1.23 15.57
CA GLU A 28 -6.30 -0.15 14.85
C GLU A 28 -5.61 -0.64 13.59
N VAL A 29 -5.76 0.14 12.52
CA VAL A 29 -5.19 -0.18 11.21
C VAL A 29 -3.84 0.50 11.05
N PHE A 30 -2.86 -0.28 10.62
CA PHE A 30 -1.53 0.20 10.28
C PHE A 30 -1.26 -0.15 8.82
N CYS A 31 -0.75 0.82 8.07
CA CYS A 31 -0.37 0.62 6.68
C CYS A 31 1.15 0.70 6.50
N ALA A 32 1.66 -0.07 5.54
CA ALA A 32 3.01 -0.01 5.03
C ALA A 32 2.94 -0.12 3.51
N PHE A 33 3.95 0.40 2.82
CA PHE A 33 3.97 0.40 1.36
C PHE A 33 5.37 0.25 0.80
N GLU A 34 5.45 -0.22 -0.45
CA GLU A 34 6.67 -0.24 -1.23
C GLU A 34 6.40 0.36 -2.60
N PRO A 35 7.18 1.35 -3.06
CA PRO A 35 7.06 1.87 -4.42
C PRO A 35 7.28 0.78 -5.45
N LEU A 36 6.46 0.77 -6.51
CA LEU A 36 6.68 -0.08 -7.67
C LEU A 36 7.69 0.59 -8.62
N ASP A 37 8.49 -0.22 -9.34
CA ASP A 37 9.42 0.27 -10.37
C ASP A 37 8.68 0.78 -11.64
N ALA A 38 7.88 1.82 -11.47
CA ALA A 38 7.37 2.66 -12.53
C ALA A 38 8.39 3.76 -12.84
N VAL A 39 8.42 4.23 -14.08
CA VAL A 39 9.03 5.54 -14.36
C VAL A 39 8.24 6.57 -13.55
N GLN A 40 8.85 7.10 -12.49
CA GLN A 40 8.21 8.06 -11.59
C GLN A 40 7.70 9.27 -12.38
N GLY A 41 6.48 9.73 -12.05
CA GLY A 41 5.95 10.99 -12.57
C GLY A 41 5.41 10.95 -14.00
N VAL A 42 5.22 9.76 -14.61
CA VAL A 42 4.39 9.66 -15.81
C VAL A 42 2.94 9.94 -15.40
N ASP A 43 2.39 11.04 -15.89
CA ASP A 43 0.98 11.48 -15.74
C ASP A 43 0.51 11.84 -14.32
N GLY A 44 1.39 12.30 -13.44
CA GLY A 44 0.99 12.79 -12.11
C GLY A 44 0.50 11.67 -11.18
N LYS A 45 1.12 10.49 -11.27
CA LYS A 45 0.80 9.32 -10.43
C LYS A 45 2.01 8.73 -9.74
N VAL A 46 1.77 8.16 -8.56
CA VAL A 46 2.71 7.32 -7.79
C VAL A 46 2.12 5.93 -7.67
N TYR A 47 2.93 4.91 -7.95
CA TYR A 47 2.48 3.52 -7.96
C TYR A 47 3.11 2.76 -6.81
N LEU A 48 2.28 2.19 -5.95
CA LEU A 48 2.68 1.53 -4.72
C LEU A 48 2.11 0.12 -4.67
N TRP A 49 2.81 -0.77 -3.98
CA TRP A 49 2.16 -1.91 -3.32
C TRP A 49 1.87 -1.51 -1.87
N VAL A 50 0.63 -1.67 -1.43
CA VAL A 50 0.19 -1.27 -0.09
C VAL A 50 -0.28 -2.49 0.67
N LEU A 51 0.09 -2.58 1.95
CA LEU A 51 -0.48 -3.50 2.91
C LEU A 51 -1.02 -2.70 4.10
N CYS A 52 -2.32 -2.83 4.36
CA CYS A 52 -2.96 -2.30 5.55
C CYS A 52 -3.54 -3.45 6.37
N GLN A 53 -3.24 -3.47 7.67
CA GLN A 53 -3.63 -4.55 8.56
C GLN A 53 -4.17 -3.96 9.87
N GLU A 54 -5.37 -4.39 10.24
CA GLU A 54 -5.96 -4.17 11.55
C GLU A 54 -5.28 -5.08 12.59
N TYR A 55 -4.96 -4.52 13.75
CA TYR A 55 -4.50 -5.25 14.92
C TYR A 55 -5.33 -4.85 16.14
N TYR A 56 -5.68 -5.82 16.97
CA TYR A 56 -6.46 -5.62 18.19
C TYR A 56 -5.92 -6.48 19.32
N LEU A 57 -6.25 -6.08 20.56
CA LEU A 57 -5.93 -6.87 21.76
C LEU A 57 -7.10 -7.76 22.14
N GLU A 58 -6.81 -9.05 22.29
CA GLU A 58 -7.74 -10.02 22.88
C GLU A 58 -6.96 -10.86 23.88
N GLN A 59 -7.42 -10.89 25.14
CA GLN A 59 -6.77 -11.63 26.23
C GLN A 59 -5.27 -11.33 26.39
N GLU A 60 -4.89 -10.04 26.28
CA GLU A 60 -3.49 -9.59 26.36
C GLU A 60 -2.56 -10.12 25.25
N ALA A 61 -3.14 -10.68 24.19
CA ALA A 61 -2.44 -11.02 22.96
C ALA A 61 -2.77 -10.03 21.85
N LEU A 62 -1.74 -9.62 21.12
CA LEU A 62 -1.89 -8.86 19.88
C LEU A 62 -2.34 -9.82 18.77
N ASN A 63 -3.51 -9.57 18.19
CA ASN A 63 -4.10 -10.38 17.13
C ASN A 63 -4.22 -9.57 15.84
N ARG A 64 -4.19 -10.28 14.70
CA ARG A 64 -4.47 -9.72 13.37
C ARG A 64 -5.98 -9.78 13.10
N GLY A 65 -6.57 -8.66 12.71
CA GLY A 65 -7.95 -8.55 12.26
C GLY A 65 -8.05 -8.48 10.73
N SER A 66 -8.90 -7.57 10.25
CA SER A 66 -9.11 -7.31 8.83
C SER A 66 -7.82 -6.80 8.18
N GLY A 67 -7.63 -7.09 6.89
CA GLY A 67 -6.45 -6.60 6.18
C GLY A 67 -6.62 -6.64 4.68
N VAL A 68 -5.80 -5.83 4.01
CA VAL A 68 -5.77 -5.73 2.56
C VAL A 68 -4.32 -5.60 2.10
N SER A 69 -3.99 -6.22 0.98
CA SER A 69 -2.66 -6.16 0.35
C SER A 69 -2.86 -6.11 -1.17
N LEU A 70 -2.63 -4.94 -1.77
CA LEU A 70 -2.96 -4.71 -3.17
C LEU A 70 -2.10 -3.57 -3.77
N PRO A 71 -2.01 -3.47 -5.11
CA PRO A 71 -1.39 -2.32 -5.75
C PRO A 71 -2.31 -1.08 -5.68
N VAL A 72 -1.73 0.10 -5.51
CA VAL A 72 -2.44 1.38 -5.45
C VAL A 72 -1.76 2.38 -6.37
N ALA A 73 -2.52 3.06 -7.22
CA ALA A 73 -2.05 4.21 -7.97
C ALA A 73 -2.60 5.49 -7.33
N LEU A 74 -1.73 6.30 -6.74
CA LEU A 74 -2.09 7.58 -6.14
C LEU A 74 -2.00 8.68 -7.20
N CYS A 75 -3.09 9.42 -7.37
CA CYS A 75 -3.12 10.63 -8.18
C CYS A 75 -2.56 11.77 -7.34
N ILE A 76 -1.57 12.48 -7.87
CA ILE A 76 -0.91 13.59 -7.20
C ILE A 76 -0.95 14.85 -8.06
N GLN A 77 -1.13 16.00 -7.41
CA GLN A 77 -1.15 17.29 -8.07
C GLN A 77 -0.26 18.28 -7.33
N GLU A 78 0.47 19.12 -8.09
CA GLU A 78 1.19 20.25 -7.52
C GLU A 78 0.23 21.42 -7.28
N ILE A 79 0.12 21.85 -6.03
CA ILE A 79 -0.68 22.97 -5.54
C ILE A 79 0.24 23.86 -4.69
N ASP A 80 0.39 25.12 -5.10
CA ASP A 80 1.23 26.11 -4.41
C ASP A 80 2.67 25.64 -4.10
N GLY A 81 3.27 24.88 -5.02
CA GLY A 81 4.64 24.35 -4.91
C GLY A 81 4.78 23.14 -3.98
N ARG A 82 3.66 22.53 -3.57
CA ARG A 82 3.61 21.27 -2.81
C ARG A 82 2.81 20.25 -3.59
N TYR A 83 3.18 18.99 -3.47
CA TYR A 83 2.38 17.94 -4.07
C TYR A 83 1.40 17.38 -3.04
N GLU A 84 0.15 17.20 -3.46
CA GLU A 84 -0.93 16.66 -2.66
C GLU A 84 -1.54 15.42 -3.33
N ILE A 85 -1.98 14.45 -2.53
CA ILE A 85 -2.75 13.30 -3.01
C ILE A 85 -4.18 13.76 -3.24
N THR A 86 -4.68 13.61 -4.46
CA THR A 86 -6.02 14.06 -4.85
C THR A 86 -7.00 12.91 -5.04
N ASP A 87 -6.51 11.70 -5.33
CA ASP A 87 -7.32 10.51 -5.51
C ASP A 87 -6.46 9.23 -5.45
N SER A 88 -7.10 8.07 -5.42
CA SER A 88 -6.45 6.76 -5.50
C SER A 88 -7.23 5.78 -6.35
N ILE A 89 -6.52 5.02 -7.18
CA ILE A 89 -7.09 3.97 -8.03
C ILE A 89 -6.66 2.61 -7.49
N LEU A 90 -7.65 1.79 -7.17
CA LEU A 90 -7.48 0.43 -6.65
C LEU A 90 -8.11 -0.57 -7.65
N PRO A 91 -7.38 -1.61 -8.09
CA PRO A 91 -7.98 -2.68 -8.87
C PRO A 91 -9.10 -3.39 -8.10
N ARG A 92 -10.15 -3.80 -8.81
CA ARG A 92 -11.21 -4.63 -8.24
C ARG A 92 -10.74 -6.08 -8.07
N ASP A 93 -11.36 -6.78 -7.13
CA ASP A 93 -11.07 -8.19 -6.88
C ASP A 93 -11.52 -9.14 -8.01
N GLY A 94 -10.94 -10.34 -7.99
CA GLY A 94 -11.37 -11.46 -8.81
C GLY A 94 -11.05 -11.29 -10.29
N THR A 95 -12.00 -11.60 -11.17
CA THR A 95 -11.77 -11.64 -12.62
C THR A 95 -11.48 -10.27 -13.26
N TYR A 96 -11.77 -9.17 -12.56
CA TYR A 96 -11.51 -7.81 -13.02
C TYR A 96 -10.12 -7.29 -12.65
N PHE A 97 -9.43 -7.95 -11.71
CA PHE A 97 -8.13 -7.49 -11.22
C PHE A 97 -7.13 -7.29 -12.35
N GLY A 98 -7.00 -8.28 -13.23
CA GLY A 98 -6.04 -8.23 -14.33
C GLY A 98 -6.30 -7.08 -15.31
N SER A 99 -7.56 -6.84 -15.69
CA SER A 99 -7.91 -5.72 -16.59
C SER A 99 -7.67 -4.37 -15.92
N ASP A 100 -8.04 -4.23 -14.64
CA ASP A 100 -7.88 -2.97 -13.93
C ASP A 100 -6.39 -2.61 -13.74
N VAL A 101 -5.55 -3.62 -13.48
CA VAL A 101 -4.09 -3.41 -13.45
C VAL A 101 -3.57 -2.94 -14.81
N GLN A 102 -4.04 -3.55 -15.90
CA GLN A 102 -3.62 -3.16 -17.24
C GLN A 102 -4.08 -1.74 -17.63
N ASP A 103 -5.24 -1.32 -17.15
CA ASP A 103 -5.81 0.00 -17.44
C ASP A 103 -5.17 1.11 -16.59
N ALA A 104 -4.84 0.84 -15.33
CA ALA A 104 -4.42 1.85 -14.36
C ALA A 104 -2.90 1.92 -14.14
N PHE A 105 -2.16 0.84 -14.40
CA PHE A 105 -0.73 0.73 -14.05
C PHE A 105 0.15 0.59 -15.29
N PRO A 106 1.34 1.21 -15.33
CA PRO A 106 2.30 1.05 -16.41
C PRO A 106 2.74 -0.40 -16.58
N GLU A 107 2.92 -0.85 -17.83
CA GLU A 107 3.30 -2.24 -18.15
C GLU A 107 4.58 -2.71 -17.43
N CYS A 108 5.56 -1.81 -17.21
CA CYS A 108 6.79 -2.13 -16.48
C CYS A 108 6.56 -2.54 -15.02
N THR A 109 5.40 -2.22 -14.43
CA THR A 109 5.04 -2.62 -13.07
C THR A 109 4.30 -3.95 -13.01
N TRP A 110 3.78 -4.47 -14.11
CA TRP A 110 2.86 -5.62 -14.08
C TRP A 110 3.50 -6.89 -13.53
N ALA A 111 4.79 -7.13 -13.77
CA ALA A 111 5.49 -8.30 -13.20
C ALA A 111 5.58 -8.23 -11.66
N GLN A 112 5.65 -7.01 -11.10
CA GLN A 112 5.63 -6.81 -9.65
C GLN A 112 4.23 -7.00 -9.08
N ILE A 113 3.16 -6.75 -9.86
CA ILE A 113 1.77 -6.83 -9.41
C ILE A 113 1.16 -8.22 -9.63
N MET A 114 1.40 -8.80 -10.80
CA MET A 114 0.88 -10.08 -11.29
C MET A 114 2.05 -10.97 -11.70
N PRO A 115 2.78 -11.55 -10.72
CA PRO A 115 3.97 -12.35 -11.01
C PRO A 115 3.61 -13.60 -11.82
N ARG A 116 4.46 -13.95 -12.79
CA ARG A 116 4.26 -15.09 -13.71
C ARG A 116 5.40 -16.10 -13.67
N SER A 117 6.55 -15.74 -13.08
CA SER A 117 7.70 -16.61 -12.87
C SER A 117 7.95 -16.88 -11.39
N VAL A 118 8.71 -17.94 -11.09
CA VAL A 118 9.12 -18.28 -9.71
C VAL A 118 9.91 -17.14 -9.07
N GLU A 119 10.77 -16.47 -9.84
CA GLU A 119 11.58 -15.36 -9.35
C GLU A 119 10.71 -14.14 -8.98
N GLU A 120 9.75 -13.79 -9.84
CA GLU A 120 8.78 -12.72 -9.56
C GLU A 120 7.90 -13.08 -8.36
N ILE A 121 7.49 -14.34 -8.21
CA ILE A 121 6.73 -14.82 -7.04
C ILE A 121 7.57 -14.67 -5.76
N HIS A 122 8.87 -14.95 -5.79
CA HIS A 122 9.74 -14.75 -4.64
C HIS A 122 9.85 -13.27 -4.26
N GLN A 123 9.99 -12.38 -5.24
CA GLN A 123 10.02 -10.93 -5.00
C GLN A 123 8.70 -10.42 -4.42
N TYR A 124 7.58 -10.85 -4.99
CA TYR A 124 6.24 -10.56 -4.50
C TYR A 124 6.07 -10.99 -3.03
N ASN A 125 6.44 -12.23 -2.70
CA ASN A 125 6.32 -12.76 -1.34
C ASN A 125 7.29 -12.07 -0.38
N HIS A 126 8.49 -11.72 -0.83
CA HIS A 126 9.45 -10.97 -0.03
C HIS A 126 8.87 -9.60 0.38
N ARG A 127 8.30 -8.86 -0.57
CA ARG A 127 7.62 -7.59 -0.30
C ARG A 127 6.46 -7.78 0.67
N ALA A 128 5.60 -8.78 0.47
CA ALA A 128 4.49 -9.05 1.38
C ALA A 128 4.97 -9.28 2.82
N ASN A 129 5.95 -10.16 3.02
CA ASN A 129 6.50 -10.46 4.35
C ASN A 129 7.16 -9.25 5.01
N LYS A 130 7.85 -8.42 4.22
CA LYS A 130 8.45 -7.17 4.70
C LYS A 130 7.37 -6.21 5.21
N LEU A 131 6.34 -5.95 4.40
CA LEU A 131 5.27 -5.03 4.78
C LEU A 131 4.44 -5.55 5.96
N GLU A 132 4.19 -6.86 6.05
CA GLU A 132 3.55 -7.46 7.23
C GLU A 132 4.38 -7.25 8.50
N SER A 133 5.70 -7.43 8.40
CA SER A 133 6.61 -7.19 9.52
C SER A 133 6.59 -5.71 9.95
N GLU A 134 6.56 -4.79 8.99
CA GLU A 134 6.47 -3.35 9.27
C GLU A 134 5.16 -2.96 9.96
N THR A 135 4.01 -3.45 9.48
CA THR A 135 2.72 -3.16 10.13
C THR A 135 2.65 -3.79 11.52
N GLU A 136 3.21 -4.99 11.72
CA GLU A 136 3.25 -5.61 13.03
C GLU A 136 4.16 -4.86 14.01
N MET A 137 5.34 -4.40 13.57
CA MET A 137 6.23 -3.58 14.41
C MET A 137 5.54 -2.29 14.84
N LYS A 138 4.81 -1.62 13.94
CA LYS A 138 4.04 -0.41 14.27
C LYS A 138 2.94 -0.72 15.30
N ALA A 139 2.18 -1.80 15.09
CA ALA A 139 1.15 -2.23 16.02
C ALA A 139 1.73 -2.57 17.41
N ARG A 140 2.86 -3.29 17.46
CA ARG A 140 3.56 -3.59 18.72
C ARG A 140 3.97 -2.33 19.46
N SER A 141 4.58 -1.37 18.75
CA SER A 141 4.93 -0.07 19.32
C SER A 141 3.71 0.69 19.83
N TYR A 142 2.57 0.63 19.12
CA TYR A 142 1.33 1.31 19.51
C TYR A 142 0.71 0.69 20.77
N TYR A 143 0.66 -0.64 20.85
CA TYR A 143 0.06 -1.37 21.97
C TYR A 143 1.02 -1.60 23.15
N GLY A 144 2.30 -1.23 23.02
CA GLY A 144 3.30 -1.33 24.10
C GLY A 144 3.96 -2.70 24.25
N TYR A 145 4.19 -3.42 23.14
CA TYR A 145 4.89 -4.71 23.06
C TYR A 145 6.32 -4.58 22.54
#